data_AF-A0AAD4DEP8-F1
#
_entry.id   AF-A0AAD4DEP8-F1
#
_cell.length_a   1.000
_cell.length_b   1.000
_cell.length_c   1.000
_cell.angle_alpha   90.00
_cell.angle_beta   90.00
_cell.angle_gamma   90.00
#
_symmetry.space_group_name_H-M   'P 1'
#
loop_
_entity.id
_entity.type
_entity.pdbx_description
1 polymer ?
#
loop_
_entity_poly.entity_id
_entity_poly.type
_entity_poly.pdbx_seq_one_letter_code
_entity_poly.pdbx_strand_id
1 'polypeptide(L)'
;MKHQRNQFRSKNAIKFVIKYHILCRPAQKALLELLKTLPLPEDTESGDDFETALCHQLICANKPVLLNATDLNGKNPTIISLDVSHCDTIQDRRWSLGRGHDRVLARGYKGYPRFDFMLELIFIQVSVSDFGTHNTDSAHLSKTFDIRDANGRNQIEHYLNELYGPGHPAKIEDNRFAVARNDVPLSGFRVVYIRGSPGKPSHRDLVKKFPDVWHISFEELRETLFKNVV
;
A
#
# COMPACT_ATOMS: atom_id res chain seq x y z
N MET A 1 28.54 -46.13 47.10
CA MET A 1 28.95 -45.43 45.85
C MET A 1 27.83 -45.53 44.83
N LYS A 2 27.15 -44.41 44.53
CA LYS A 2 26.76 -43.96 43.17
C LYS A 2 25.88 -42.70 43.30
N HIS A 3 26.41 -41.61 42.76
CA HIS A 3 25.70 -40.35 42.54
C HIS A 3 24.57 -40.53 41.53
N GLN A 4 23.44 -39.87 41.75
CA GLN A 4 22.66 -39.27 40.66
C GLN A 4 22.26 -37.84 41.05
N ARG A 5 22.73 -36.90 40.23
CA ARG A 5 22.41 -35.47 40.25
C ARG A 5 21.18 -35.23 39.36
N ASN A 6 20.41 -34.23 39.77
CA ASN A 6 19.63 -33.28 38.97
C ASN A 6 18.44 -33.81 38.14
N GLN A 7 17.25 -33.31 38.46
CA GLN A 7 16.63 -32.23 37.68
C GLN A 7 15.41 -31.66 38.42
N PHE A 8 15.56 -30.49 39.03
CA PHE A 8 14.43 -29.60 39.30
C PHE A 8 14.00 -29.00 37.96
N ARG A 9 12.87 -29.46 37.41
CA ARG A 9 12.14 -28.77 36.34
C ARG A 9 10.94 -28.05 36.96
N SER A 10 11.14 -26.82 37.40
CA SER A 10 10.03 -25.89 37.60
C SER A 10 9.58 -25.41 36.21
N LYS A 11 8.51 -26.01 35.70
CA LYS A 11 7.76 -25.49 34.54
C LYS A 11 6.74 -24.49 35.07
N ASN A 12 7.09 -23.21 35.13
CA ASN A 12 6.13 -22.11 35.19
C ASN A 12 6.71 -20.91 34.44
N ALA A 13 6.80 -21.04 33.12
CA ALA A 13 6.92 -19.88 32.24
C ALA A 13 5.50 -19.35 32.01
N ILE A 14 5.13 -18.31 32.76
CA ILE A 14 3.94 -17.52 32.51
C ILE A 14 4.08 -16.94 31.09
N LYS A 15 3.33 -17.49 30.13
CA LYS A 15 3.17 -16.86 28.82
C LYS A 15 2.33 -15.60 29.03
N PHE A 16 2.99 -14.44 29.06
CA PHE A 16 2.30 -13.17 28.91
C PHE A 16 1.68 -13.12 27.51
N VAL A 17 0.39 -13.43 27.43
CA VAL A 17 -0.40 -13.12 26.23
C VAL A 17 -0.64 -11.62 26.28
N ILE A 18 0.12 -10.87 25.48
CA ILE A 18 -0.15 -9.45 25.26
C ILE A 18 -1.51 -9.37 24.56
N LYS A 19 -2.54 -8.96 25.30
CA LYS A 19 -3.87 -8.68 24.73
C LYS A 19 -3.84 -7.27 24.14
N TYR A 20 -3.60 -7.19 22.83
CA TYR A 20 -3.84 -5.96 22.09
C TYR A 20 -5.35 -5.67 22.11
N HIS A 21 -5.75 -4.60 22.79
CA HIS A 21 -7.13 -4.14 22.74
C HIS A 21 -7.25 -3.23 21.52
N ILE A 22 -8.19 -3.54 20.63
CA ILE A 22 -8.51 -2.65 19.50
C ILE A 22 -9.00 -1.34 20.10
N LEU A 23 -8.32 -0.24 19.77
CA LEU A 23 -8.74 1.09 20.16
C LEU A 23 -10.16 1.34 19.66
N CYS A 24 -11.04 1.82 20.53
CA CYS A 24 -12.37 2.23 20.09
C CYS A 24 -12.25 3.40 19.10
N ARG A 25 -13.23 3.56 18.20
CA ARG A 25 -13.20 4.63 17.18
C ARG A 25 -12.92 6.04 17.75
N PRO A 26 -13.47 6.44 18.92
CA PRO A 26 -13.10 7.72 19.54
C PRO A 26 -11.62 7.82 19.91
N ALA A 27 -11.02 6.75 20.46
CA ALA A 27 -9.61 6.73 20.81
C ALA A 27 -8.71 6.72 19.57
N GLN A 28 -9.10 6.00 18.50
CA GLN A 28 -8.43 6.06 17.19
C GLN A 28 -8.44 7.48 16.63
N LYS A 29 -9.60 8.17 16.69
CA LYS A 29 -9.71 9.58 16.27
C LYS A 29 -8.83 10.51 17.11
N ALA A 30 -8.83 10.36 18.44
CA ALA A 30 -8.00 11.19 19.31
C ALA A 30 -6.50 10.98 19.06
N LEU A 31 -6.07 9.74 18.83
CA LEU A 31 -4.70 9.42 18.45
C LEU A 31 -4.35 9.96 17.06
N LEU A 32 -5.30 9.95 16.12
CA LEU A 32 -5.13 10.56 14.81
C LEU A 32 -4.88 12.06 14.91
N GLU A 33 -5.68 12.76 15.72
CA GLU A 33 -5.51 14.19 15.98
C GLU A 33 -4.17 14.49 16.66
N LEU A 34 -3.70 13.63 17.57
CA LEU A 34 -2.36 13.75 18.15
C LEU A 34 -1.26 13.52 17.10
N LEU A 35 -1.40 12.51 16.24
CA LEU A 35 -0.45 12.21 15.16
C LEU A 35 -0.26 13.38 14.21
N LYS A 36 -1.33 14.13 13.92
CA LYS A 36 -1.29 15.36 13.10
C LYS A 36 -0.43 16.47 13.72
N THR A 37 -0.16 16.42 15.04
CA THR A 37 0.67 17.41 15.75
C THR A 37 2.14 17.02 15.86
N LEU A 38 2.50 15.78 15.47
CA LEU A 38 3.88 15.32 15.56
C LEU A 38 4.71 15.83 14.38
N PRO A 39 5.98 16.22 14.60
CA PRO A 39 6.89 16.55 13.51
C PRO A 39 7.12 15.31 12.63
N LEU A 40 7.35 15.53 11.33
CA LEU A 40 7.80 14.47 10.45
C LEU A 40 9.22 14.03 10.84
N PRO A 41 9.61 12.77 10.58
CA PRO A 41 11.00 12.35 10.74
C PRO A 41 11.90 13.25 9.89
N GLU A 42 12.94 13.83 10.49
CA GLU A 42 13.85 14.81 9.86
C GLU A 42 14.61 14.23 8.65
N ASP A 43 14.71 12.90 8.56
CA ASP A 43 15.43 12.18 7.51
C ASP A 43 14.60 11.01 6.96
N THR A 44 14.09 11.12 5.73
CA THR A 44 13.54 9.97 4.98
C THR A 44 14.65 9.33 4.13
N GLU A 45 15.69 8.81 4.78
CA GLU A 45 16.81 8.16 4.07
C GLU A 45 16.46 6.74 3.61
N SER A 46 15.46 6.10 4.22
CA SER A 46 15.01 4.75 3.87
C SER A 46 13.63 4.72 3.21
N GLY A 47 13.37 3.66 2.43
CA GLY A 47 12.06 3.44 1.81
C GLY A 47 10.93 3.31 2.84
N ASP A 48 11.20 2.67 3.99
CA ASP A 48 10.23 2.48 5.07
C ASP A 48 9.85 3.83 5.73
N ASP A 49 10.82 4.75 5.86
CA ASP A 49 10.60 6.10 6.38
C ASP A 49 9.79 6.95 5.40
N PHE A 50 10.10 6.85 4.10
CA PHE A 50 9.34 7.54 3.06
C PHE A 50 7.88 7.06 3.00
N GLU A 51 7.64 5.75 3.05
CA GLU A 51 6.29 5.18 3.09
C GLU A 51 5.51 5.70 4.30
N THR A 52 6.15 5.75 5.47
CA THR A 52 5.55 6.23 6.71
C THR A 52 5.23 7.73 6.65
N ALA A 53 6.15 8.56 6.15
CA ALA A 53 5.95 9.99 5.95
C ALA A 53 4.82 10.28 4.96
N LEU A 54 4.72 9.49 3.87
CA LEU A 54 3.65 9.61 2.89
C LEU A 54 2.27 9.27 3.51
N CYS A 55 2.14 8.14 4.22
CA CYS A 55 0.87 7.79 4.90
C CYS A 55 0.51 8.88 5.93
N HIS A 56 1.48 9.42 6.69
CA HIS A 56 1.23 10.53 7.62
C HIS A 56 0.67 11.77 6.93
N GLN A 57 1.31 12.25 5.87
CA GLN A 57 0.85 13.45 5.14
C GLN A 57 -0.52 13.27 4.50
N LEU A 58 -0.80 12.09 3.93
CA LEU A 58 -2.10 11.80 3.33
C LEU A 58 -3.23 11.82 4.36
N ILE A 59 -2.99 11.33 5.59
CA ILE A 59 -3.97 11.37 6.68
C ILE A 59 -4.16 12.79 7.23
N CYS A 60 -3.09 13.58 7.28
CA CYS A 60 -3.12 14.94 7.78
C CYS A 60 -3.84 15.91 6.82
N ALA A 61 -4.07 15.49 5.58
CA ALA A 61 -4.84 16.27 4.62
C ALA A 61 -6.31 16.42 5.05
N ASN A 62 -6.77 17.66 5.19
CA ASN A 62 -8.16 17.97 5.58
C ASN A 62 -9.16 17.93 4.41
N LYS A 63 -8.69 17.58 3.20
CA LYS A 63 -9.45 17.48 1.96
C LYS A 63 -8.81 16.41 1.08
N PRO A 64 -9.54 15.86 0.09
CA PRO A 64 -8.93 14.95 -0.88
C PRO A 64 -7.68 15.56 -1.50
N VAL A 65 -6.58 14.80 -1.49
CA VAL A 65 -5.31 15.21 -2.09
C VAL A 65 -5.41 14.96 -3.58
N LEU A 66 -5.15 16.00 -4.38
CA LEU A 66 -5.13 15.91 -5.84
C LEU A 66 -3.67 15.93 -6.30
N LEU A 67 -3.23 14.84 -6.91
CA LEU A 67 -1.85 14.69 -7.39
C LEU A 67 -1.84 14.61 -8.90
N ASN A 68 -0.97 15.42 -9.53
CA ASN A 68 -0.70 15.25 -10.95
C ASN A 68 0.06 13.94 -11.19
N ALA A 69 -0.46 13.14 -12.12
CA ALA A 69 0.16 11.92 -12.56
C ALA A 69 0.42 11.94 -14.05
N THR A 70 1.37 11.13 -14.49
CA THR A 70 1.72 10.92 -15.90
C THR A 70 1.87 9.43 -16.16
N ASP A 71 2.06 9.00 -17.40
CA ASP A 71 2.58 7.66 -17.65
C ASP A 71 4.05 7.51 -17.21
N LEU A 72 4.59 6.29 -17.29
CA LEU A 72 5.98 5.99 -16.92
C LEU A 72 7.06 6.71 -17.76
N ASN A 73 6.67 7.49 -18.77
CA ASN A 73 7.55 8.31 -19.59
C ASN A 73 7.21 9.81 -19.50
N GLY A 74 6.43 10.23 -18.49
CA GLY A 74 6.15 11.64 -18.23
C GLY A 74 5.17 12.28 -19.22
N LYS A 75 4.38 11.49 -19.92
CA LYS A 75 3.35 11.95 -20.86
C LYS A 75 1.95 11.66 -20.34
N ASN A 76 0.93 12.06 -21.09
CA ASN A 76 -0.47 11.75 -20.81
C ASN A 76 -0.90 12.18 -19.39
N PRO A 77 -0.86 13.49 -19.08
CA PRO A 77 -1.15 13.96 -17.74
C PRO A 77 -2.58 13.63 -17.32
N THR A 78 -2.75 13.27 -16.06
CA THR A 78 -4.04 13.01 -15.42
C THR A 78 -3.98 13.43 -13.95
N ILE A 79 -5.13 13.43 -13.27
CA ILE A 79 -5.22 13.73 -11.84
C ILE A 79 -5.63 12.47 -11.09
N ILE A 80 -4.88 12.13 -10.06
CA ILE A 80 -5.24 11.09 -9.08
C ILE A 80 -5.74 11.79 -7.83
N SER A 81 -6.97 11.46 -7.42
CA SER A 81 -7.56 11.96 -6.19
C SER A 81 -7.46 10.89 -5.10
N LEU A 82 -6.85 11.24 -3.97
CA LEU A 82 -6.73 10.39 -2.80
C LEU A 82 -7.56 11.01 -1.67
N ASP A 83 -8.72 10.42 -1.39
CA ASP A 83 -9.58 10.79 -0.24
C ASP A 83 -9.34 9.80 0.90
N VAL A 84 -8.43 10.17 1.81
CA VAL A 84 -7.98 9.31 2.90
C VAL A 84 -8.60 9.77 4.21
N SER A 85 -9.43 8.91 4.83
CA SER A 85 -10.00 9.18 6.14
C SER A 85 -9.14 8.68 7.30
N HIS A 86 -8.37 7.61 7.07
CA HIS A 86 -7.49 6.95 8.04
C HIS A 86 -6.47 6.08 7.31
N CYS A 87 -5.43 5.62 8.01
CA CYS A 87 -4.47 4.61 7.52
C CYS A 87 -4.48 3.46 8.53
N ASP A 88 -4.54 2.22 8.03
CA ASP A 88 -4.50 1.02 8.88
C ASP A 88 -3.76 -0.09 8.15
N THR A 89 -3.25 -1.08 8.87
CA THR A 89 -2.37 -2.13 8.31
C THR A 89 -3.10 -3.45 8.14
N ILE A 90 -2.98 -4.03 6.95
CA ILE A 90 -3.46 -5.38 6.68
C ILE A 90 -2.62 -6.37 7.50
N GLN A 91 -3.30 -7.18 8.30
CA GLN A 91 -2.66 -8.16 9.18
C GLN A 91 -2.24 -9.42 8.41
N ASP A 92 -1.38 -10.25 9.04
CA ASP A 92 -1.03 -11.57 8.50
C ASP A 92 -2.30 -12.39 8.16
N ARG A 93 -2.23 -13.07 7.02
CA ARG A 93 -3.34 -13.88 6.44
C ARG A 93 -4.63 -13.11 6.13
N ARG A 94 -4.62 -11.78 6.17
CA ARG A 94 -5.69 -10.93 5.65
C ARG A 94 -5.25 -10.29 4.34
N TRP A 95 -6.20 -9.98 3.49
CA TRP A 95 -5.93 -9.34 2.20
C TRP A 95 -6.46 -7.92 2.13
N SER A 96 -7.32 -7.51 3.07
CA SER A 96 -7.86 -6.16 3.20
C SER A 96 -8.24 -5.87 4.67
N LEU A 97 -8.80 -4.68 4.90
CA LEU A 97 -9.44 -4.31 6.17
C LEU A 97 -10.91 -4.77 6.27
N GLY A 98 -11.46 -5.34 5.19
CA GLY A 98 -12.85 -5.78 5.09
C GLY A 98 -13.84 -4.65 4.78
N ARG A 99 -15.11 -5.03 4.56
CA ARG A 99 -16.21 -4.12 4.17
C ARG A 99 -16.28 -2.83 5.00
N GLY A 100 -16.53 -1.70 4.32
CA GLY A 100 -16.71 -0.38 4.94
C GLY A 100 -15.42 0.38 5.26
N HIS A 101 -14.28 -0.09 4.74
CA HIS A 101 -12.97 0.54 4.87
C HIS A 101 -12.43 1.02 3.50
N ASP A 102 -13.31 1.27 2.55
CA ASP A 102 -12.98 1.73 1.20
C ASP A 102 -12.21 3.06 1.23
N ARG A 103 -12.51 3.96 2.18
CA ARG A 103 -11.79 5.24 2.39
C ARG A 103 -10.62 5.16 3.39
N VAL A 104 -10.17 3.96 3.75
CA VAL A 104 -9.01 3.77 4.62
C VAL A 104 -7.83 3.36 3.76
N LEU A 105 -6.73 4.10 3.87
CA LEU A 105 -5.47 3.74 3.20
C LEU A 105 -4.92 2.48 3.87
N ALA A 106 -5.17 1.33 3.24
CA ALA A 106 -4.76 0.03 3.75
C ALA A 106 -3.29 -0.20 3.41
N ARG A 107 -2.42 -0.20 4.42
CA ARG A 107 -1.01 -0.56 4.28
C ARG A 107 -0.88 -2.06 4.05
N GLY A 108 -0.15 -2.43 2.99
CA GLY A 108 0.12 -3.81 2.63
C GLY A 108 0.84 -4.56 3.75
N TYR A 109 0.54 -5.85 3.90
CA TYR A 109 1.30 -6.68 4.83
C TYR A 109 2.71 -6.90 4.28
N LYS A 110 3.75 -6.74 5.11
CA LYS A 110 5.18 -6.86 4.72
C LYS A 110 5.52 -8.19 4.01
N GLY A 111 4.72 -9.24 4.23
CA GLY A 111 4.86 -10.53 3.54
C GLY A 111 4.34 -10.57 2.08
N TYR A 112 3.67 -9.51 1.60
CA TYR A 112 3.10 -9.41 0.25
C TYR A 112 3.61 -8.15 -0.49
N PRO A 113 4.90 -8.09 -0.84
CA PRO A 113 5.65 -6.85 -1.13
C PRO A 113 5.37 -6.25 -2.51
N ARG A 114 4.13 -6.29 -3.00
CA ARG A 114 3.78 -5.83 -4.36
C ARG A 114 2.98 -4.54 -4.38
N PHE A 115 2.23 -4.23 -3.33
CA PHE A 115 1.58 -2.94 -3.15
C PHE A 115 1.78 -2.51 -1.71
N ASP A 116 2.27 -1.30 -1.51
CA ASP A 116 2.52 -0.72 -0.19
C ASP A 116 1.22 -0.17 0.38
N PHE A 117 0.35 0.37 -0.48
CA PHE A 117 -0.97 0.83 -0.09
C PHE A 117 -2.07 0.41 -1.06
N MET A 118 -3.27 0.28 -0.53
CA MET A 118 -4.50 0.16 -1.31
C MET A 118 -5.58 1.08 -0.74
N LEU A 119 -6.29 1.78 -1.62
CA LEU A 119 -7.39 2.68 -1.29
C LEU A 119 -8.49 2.50 -2.34
N GLU A 120 -9.67 2.03 -1.92
CA GLU A 120 -10.77 1.67 -2.84
C GLU A 120 -10.34 0.72 -3.98
N LEU A 121 -10.23 1.26 -5.20
CA LEU A 121 -9.79 0.59 -6.43
C LEU A 121 -8.41 1.07 -6.90
N ILE A 122 -7.70 1.85 -6.07
CA ILE A 122 -6.36 2.39 -6.33
C ILE A 122 -5.34 1.54 -5.57
N PHE A 123 -4.43 0.91 -6.32
CA PHE A 123 -3.34 0.10 -5.80
C PHE A 123 -2.02 0.84 -6.00
N ILE A 124 -1.27 1.07 -4.93
CA ILE A 124 -0.15 2.01 -4.89
C ILE A 124 1.14 1.25 -4.57
N GLN A 125 2.14 1.40 -5.45
CA GLN A 125 3.53 1.05 -5.20
C GLN A 125 4.32 2.32 -4.88
N VAL A 126 5.19 2.26 -3.89
CA VAL A 126 5.96 3.38 -3.37
C VAL A 126 7.42 2.98 -3.31
N SER A 127 8.30 3.80 -3.88
CA SER A 127 9.74 3.55 -3.77
C SER A 127 10.56 4.81 -3.96
N VAL A 128 11.71 4.88 -3.28
CA VAL A 128 12.74 5.89 -3.55
C VAL A 128 13.50 5.62 -4.85
N SER A 129 13.39 4.43 -5.44
CA SER A 129 13.99 4.13 -6.75
C SER A 129 13.12 4.59 -7.91
N ASP A 130 13.63 4.57 -9.15
CA ASP A 130 12.78 4.69 -10.34
C ASP A 130 11.99 3.39 -10.57
N PHE A 131 10.90 3.47 -11.37
CA PHE A 131 10.02 2.32 -11.60
C PHE A 131 10.74 1.14 -12.26
N GLY A 132 11.67 1.40 -13.19
CA GLY A 132 12.40 0.33 -13.86
C GLY A 132 13.27 -0.48 -12.90
N THR A 133 13.94 0.21 -11.98
CA THR A 133 14.75 -0.43 -10.92
C THR A 133 13.87 -1.14 -9.90
N HIS A 134 12.77 -0.50 -9.46
CA HIS A 134 11.87 -1.04 -8.44
C HIS A 134 11.05 -2.24 -8.92
N ASN A 135 10.58 -2.21 -10.18
CA ASN A 135 9.70 -3.24 -10.75
C ASN A 135 10.49 -4.50 -11.15
N THR A 136 11.18 -5.09 -10.18
CA THR A 136 12.00 -6.30 -10.30
C THR A 136 11.65 -7.26 -9.17
N ASP A 137 12.08 -8.52 -9.29
CA ASP A 137 11.94 -9.55 -8.26
C ASP A 137 10.55 -9.63 -7.61
N SER A 138 10.45 -9.44 -6.29
CA SER A 138 9.21 -9.58 -5.53
C SER A 138 8.20 -8.45 -5.79
N ALA A 139 8.68 -7.26 -6.17
CA ALA A 139 7.87 -6.08 -6.46
C ALA A 139 7.38 -5.99 -7.91
N HIS A 140 7.83 -6.91 -8.79
CA HIS A 140 7.43 -6.91 -10.20
C HIS A 140 5.91 -7.02 -10.36
N LEU A 141 5.30 -5.98 -10.92
CA LEU A 141 3.86 -5.75 -10.94
C LEU A 141 3.05 -6.90 -11.55
N SER A 142 3.50 -7.53 -12.64
CA SER A 142 2.76 -8.67 -13.24
C SER A 142 2.48 -9.80 -12.22
N LYS A 143 3.31 -9.96 -11.19
CA LYS A 143 3.11 -10.96 -10.14
C LYS A 143 1.83 -10.76 -9.33
N THR A 144 1.27 -9.55 -9.28
CA THR A 144 -0.01 -9.28 -8.58
C THR A 144 -1.20 -9.88 -9.31
N PHE A 145 -1.07 -10.13 -10.61
CA PHE A 145 -2.08 -10.73 -11.48
C PHE A 145 -1.81 -12.22 -11.75
N ASP A 146 -0.54 -12.58 -11.96
CA ASP A 146 -0.13 -13.89 -12.44
C ASP A 146 -0.01 -14.93 -11.31
N ILE A 147 0.45 -14.51 -10.13
CA ILE A 147 0.64 -15.45 -9.01
C ILE A 147 -0.70 -15.70 -8.35
N ARG A 148 -1.17 -16.94 -8.48
CA ARG A 148 -2.43 -17.43 -7.93
C ARG A 148 -2.19 -18.33 -6.73
N ASP A 149 -3.07 -18.25 -5.74
CA ASP A 149 -3.08 -19.15 -4.59
C ASP A 149 -3.73 -20.50 -4.91
N ALA A 150 -3.88 -21.36 -3.90
CA ALA A 150 -4.53 -22.67 -4.04
C ALA A 150 -6.01 -22.59 -4.45
N ASN A 151 -6.66 -21.43 -4.26
CA ASN A 151 -8.03 -21.16 -4.69
C ASN A 151 -8.08 -20.50 -6.08
N GLY A 152 -6.95 -20.41 -6.77
CA GLY A 152 -6.84 -19.80 -8.08
C GLY A 152 -6.94 -18.27 -8.06
N ARG A 153 -6.79 -17.61 -6.90
CA ARG A 153 -6.97 -16.17 -6.76
C ARG A 153 -5.64 -15.43 -6.71
N ASN A 154 -5.59 -14.28 -7.37
CA ASN A 154 -4.45 -13.36 -7.26
C ASN A 154 -4.66 -12.31 -6.16
N GLN A 155 -3.66 -11.46 -5.93
CA GLN A 155 -3.66 -10.52 -4.81
C GLN A 155 -4.76 -9.44 -4.95
N ILE A 156 -4.97 -8.94 -6.16
CA ILE A 156 -5.99 -7.92 -6.43
C ILE A 156 -7.38 -8.51 -6.22
N GLU A 157 -7.61 -9.71 -6.74
CA GLU A 157 -8.86 -10.46 -6.56
C GLU A 157 -9.15 -10.67 -5.06
N HIS A 158 -8.15 -11.04 -4.26
CA HIS A 158 -8.31 -11.20 -2.81
C HIS A 158 -8.70 -9.90 -2.12
N TYR A 159 -7.97 -8.81 -2.36
CA TYR A 159 -8.25 -7.50 -1.75
C TYR A 159 -9.68 -7.04 -2.07
N LEU A 160 -10.05 -7.05 -3.36
CA LEU A 160 -11.37 -6.61 -3.82
C LEU A 160 -12.49 -7.52 -3.31
N ASN A 161 -12.27 -8.83 -3.27
CA ASN A 161 -13.28 -9.76 -2.81
C ASN A 161 -13.59 -9.62 -1.32
N GLU A 162 -12.58 -9.33 -0.49
CA GLU A 162 -12.80 -9.07 0.93
C GLU A 162 -13.50 -7.72 1.18
N LEU A 163 -13.18 -6.67 0.41
CA LEU A 163 -13.82 -5.36 0.52
C LEU A 163 -15.26 -5.34 0.01
N TYR A 164 -15.52 -5.94 -1.15
CA TYR A 164 -16.78 -5.73 -1.89
C TYR A 164 -17.61 -7.01 -2.07
N GLY A 165 -17.10 -8.15 -1.58
CA GLY A 165 -17.68 -9.49 -1.80
C GLY A 165 -17.08 -10.18 -3.03
N PRO A 166 -17.37 -11.46 -3.27
CA PRO A 166 -16.79 -12.22 -4.38
C PRO A 166 -17.20 -11.66 -5.76
N GLY A 167 -16.46 -12.07 -6.79
CA GLY A 167 -16.80 -11.81 -8.19
C GLY A 167 -15.94 -10.75 -8.88
N HIS A 168 -14.73 -10.49 -8.38
CA HIS A 168 -13.83 -9.46 -8.91
C HIS A 168 -12.61 -10.03 -9.66
N PRO A 169 -12.75 -10.68 -10.82
CA PRO A 169 -11.60 -11.19 -11.57
C PRO A 169 -10.66 -10.05 -11.97
N ALA A 170 -9.35 -10.30 -11.88
CA ALA A 170 -8.32 -9.36 -12.29
C ALA A 170 -7.27 -10.07 -13.14
N LYS A 171 -6.98 -9.53 -14.32
CA LYS A 171 -5.98 -10.09 -15.25
C LYS A 171 -5.26 -8.99 -16.02
N ILE A 172 -4.14 -9.34 -16.63
CA ILE A 172 -3.51 -8.53 -17.68
C ILE A 172 -3.99 -9.07 -19.03
N GLU A 173 -4.57 -8.20 -19.86
CA GLU A 173 -5.06 -8.51 -21.20
C GLU A 173 -4.53 -7.46 -22.16
N ASP A 174 -3.78 -7.87 -23.18
CA ASP A 174 -3.11 -6.97 -24.13
C ASP A 174 -2.25 -5.88 -23.45
N ASN A 175 -1.50 -6.26 -22.41
CA ASN A 175 -0.71 -5.39 -21.52
C ASN A 175 -1.54 -4.40 -20.68
N ARG A 176 -2.87 -4.50 -20.67
CA ARG A 176 -3.76 -3.62 -19.92
C ARG A 176 -4.33 -4.32 -18.70
N PHE A 177 -4.62 -3.55 -17.66
CA PHE A 177 -5.24 -4.12 -16.46
C PHE A 177 -6.74 -4.25 -16.65
N ALA A 178 -7.22 -5.48 -16.72
CA ALA A 178 -8.64 -5.80 -16.83
C ALA A 178 -9.15 -6.30 -15.48
N VAL A 179 -9.93 -5.46 -14.80
CA VAL A 179 -10.62 -5.79 -13.56
C VAL A 179 -12.12 -5.61 -13.78
N ALA A 180 -12.89 -6.63 -13.44
CA ALA A 180 -14.34 -6.63 -13.62
C ALA A 180 -15.05 -7.03 -12.32
N ARG A 181 -16.36 -6.79 -12.27
CA ARG A 181 -17.27 -7.35 -11.28
C ARG A 181 -18.44 -7.99 -12.00
N ASN A 182 -18.63 -9.30 -11.85
CA ASN A 182 -19.67 -10.05 -12.56
C ASN A 182 -19.68 -9.73 -14.07
N ASP A 183 -18.50 -9.83 -14.70
CA ASP A 183 -18.26 -9.54 -16.13
C ASP A 183 -18.43 -8.08 -16.57
N VAL A 184 -18.75 -7.15 -15.65
CA VAL A 184 -18.78 -5.71 -15.94
C VAL A 184 -17.45 -5.07 -15.56
N PRO A 185 -16.73 -4.41 -16.49
CA PRO A 185 -15.49 -3.71 -16.16
C PRO A 185 -15.66 -2.70 -15.03
N LEU A 186 -14.75 -2.72 -14.05
CA LEU A 186 -14.76 -1.78 -12.94
C LEU A 186 -14.13 -0.46 -13.37
N SER A 187 -14.98 0.53 -13.62
CA SER A 187 -14.53 1.91 -13.82
C SER A 187 -13.86 2.43 -12.55
N GLY A 188 -12.61 2.88 -12.66
CA GLY A 188 -11.86 3.48 -11.56
C GLY A 188 -10.74 2.63 -10.99
N PHE A 189 -10.56 1.38 -11.43
CA PHE A 189 -9.35 0.63 -11.10
C PHE A 189 -8.10 1.36 -11.61
N ARG A 190 -7.11 1.55 -10.73
CA ARG A 190 -5.85 2.23 -11.04
C ARG A 190 -4.70 1.52 -10.35
N VAL A 191 -3.58 1.41 -11.06
CA VAL A 191 -2.28 1.14 -10.46
C VAL A 191 -1.47 2.43 -10.51
N VAL A 192 -0.93 2.84 -9.36
CA VAL A 192 -0.17 4.07 -9.20
C VAL A 192 1.21 3.72 -8.65
N TYR A 193 2.25 4.26 -9.26
CA TYR A 193 3.60 4.25 -8.76
C TYR A 193 3.97 5.65 -8.27
N ILE A 194 4.43 5.72 -7.02
CA ILE A 194 4.84 6.96 -6.36
C ILE A 194 6.35 6.89 -6.13
N ARG A 195 7.06 7.82 -6.78
CA ARG A 195 8.52 7.93 -6.63
C ARG A 195 8.87 8.87 -5.47
N GLY A 196 9.69 8.39 -4.55
CA GLY A 196 10.18 9.12 -3.38
C GLY A 196 11.53 9.81 -3.53
N SER A 197 12.07 9.88 -4.74
CA SER A 197 13.32 10.58 -5.03
C SER A 197 13.19 11.48 -6.26
N PRO A 198 14.00 12.56 -6.36
CA PRO A 198 14.01 13.43 -7.52
C PRO A 198 14.27 12.68 -8.83
N GLY A 199 13.70 13.20 -9.92
CA GLY A 199 14.03 12.73 -11.27
C GLY A 199 12.81 12.48 -12.15
N LYS A 200 12.98 12.73 -13.45
CA LYS A 200 11.90 12.63 -14.43
C LYS A 200 11.64 11.18 -14.84
N PRO A 201 10.37 10.77 -14.99
CA PRO A 201 10.03 9.50 -15.61
C PRO A 201 10.49 9.49 -17.07
N SER A 202 11.18 8.43 -17.49
CA SER A 202 11.75 8.32 -18.84
C SER A 202 11.73 6.88 -19.40
N HIS A 203 10.80 6.05 -18.93
CA HIS A 203 10.76 4.63 -19.25
C HIS A 203 9.89 4.31 -20.47
N ARG A 204 10.34 4.70 -21.66
CA ARG A 204 9.59 4.52 -22.93
C ARG A 204 9.12 3.10 -23.18
N ASP A 205 9.96 2.11 -22.91
CA ASP A 205 9.61 0.70 -23.16
C ASP A 205 8.71 0.13 -22.07
N LEU A 206 8.79 0.63 -20.83
CA LEU A 206 7.89 0.21 -19.76
C LEU A 206 6.47 0.74 -19.96
N VAL A 207 6.29 1.88 -20.62
CA VAL A 207 4.95 2.35 -21.04
C VAL A 207 4.28 1.35 -22.00
N LYS A 208 5.04 0.65 -22.84
CA LYS A 208 4.46 -0.39 -23.73
C LYS A 208 4.02 -1.64 -22.97
N LYS A 209 4.77 -1.99 -21.91
CA LYS A 209 4.52 -3.17 -21.07
C LYS A 209 3.44 -2.92 -20.01
N PHE A 210 3.38 -1.69 -19.49
CA PHE A 210 2.48 -1.26 -18.42
C PHE A 210 1.86 0.11 -18.76
N PRO A 211 1.07 0.21 -19.84
CA PRO A 211 0.47 1.47 -20.30
C PRO A 211 -0.49 2.10 -19.30
N ASP A 212 -1.10 1.30 -18.42
CA ASP A 212 -2.11 1.77 -17.47
C ASP A 212 -1.54 2.08 -16.07
N VAL A 213 -0.20 2.09 -15.90
CA VAL A 213 0.46 2.52 -14.67
C VAL A 213 0.65 4.03 -14.66
N TRP A 214 0.12 4.67 -13.63
CA TRP A 214 0.26 6.10 -13.40
C TRP A 214 1.46 6.38 -12.50
N HIS A 215 2.29 7.33 -12.87
CA HIS A 215 3.47 7.78 -12.15
C HIS A 215 3.23 9.14 -11.51
N ILE A 216 3.46 9.22 -10.20
CA ILE A 216 3.52 10.47 -9.44
C ILE A 216 4.98 10.71 -9.06
N SER A 217 5.51 11.88 -9.46
CA SER A 217 6.90 12.27 -9.20
C SER A 217 7.10 12.77 -7.78
N PHE A 218 8.34 12.67 -7.30
CA PHE A 218 8.75 13.27 -6.03
C PHE A 218 8.50 14.78 -5.99
N GLU A 219 8.75 15.50 -7.09
CA GLU A 219 8.53 16.95 -7.14
C GLU A 219 7.05 17.32 -6.92
N GLU A 220 6.14 16.58 -7.54
CA GLU A 220 4.69 16.72 -7.31
C GLU A 220 4.32 16.43 -5.85
N LEU A 221 4.82 15.33 -5.26
CA LEU A 221 4.57 15.04 -3.84
C LEU A 221 5.08 16.16 -2.96
N ARG A 222 6.30 16.65 -3.23
CA ARG A 222 6.93 17.70 -2.43
C ARG A 222 6.12 18.98 -2.47
N GLU A 223 5.69 19.44 -3.65
CA GLU A 223 4.91 20.67 -3.78
C GLU A 223 3.49 20.55 -3.22
N THR A 224 2.87 19.37 -3.31
CA THR A 224 1.47 19.15 -2.92
C THR A 224 1.30 18.74 -1.46
N LEU A 225 2.19 17.89 -0.94
CA LEU A 225 2.09 17.31 0.40
C LEU A 225 3.15 17.84 1.37
N PHE A 226 4.39 18.05 0.92
CA PHE A 226 5.51 18.36 1.83
C PHE A 226 5.97 19.82 1.81
N LYS A 227 5.24 20.73 1.13
CA LYS A 227 5.69 22.11 0.89
C LYS A 227 5.97 22.92 2.16
N ASN A 228 5.28 22.60 3.25
CA ASN A 228 5.39 23.29 4.54
C ASN A 228 6.15 22.48 5.60
N VAL A 229 6.79 21.40 5.17
CA VAL A 229 7.67 20.58 6.01
C VAL A 229 9.04 21.23 5.96
N VAL A 230 9.45 21.80 7.10
CA VAL A 230 10.71 22.56 7.27
C VAL A 230 11.83 21.61 7.64
#